data_AF-A0A830GG76-F1
#
_entry.id   AF-A0A830GG76-F1
#
_cell.length_a   1.000
_cell.length_b   1.000
_cell.length_c   1.000
_cell.angle_alpha   90.00
_cell.angle_beta   90.00
_cell.angle_gamma   90.00
#
_symmetry.space_group_name_H-M   'P 1'
#
loop_
_entity.id
_entity.type
_entity.pdbx_description
1 polymer ?
#
loop_
_entity_poly.entity_id
_entity_poly.type
_entity_poly.pdbx_seq_one_letter_code
_entity_poly.pdbx_strand_id
1 'polypeptide(L)'
;MAATADAGDVDLAALAQLDDRDVKALTEPMDIYADDPATRDEQVAVYNHGTRYVIDLVAETCTCPDMLHRRPDGGCKHCRRIQFLRGEREIPAGVDPDALDETLREHIDDGGDR
;
A
#
# COMPACT_ATOMS: atom_id res chain seq x y z
N MET A 1 -1.82 -16.07 -40.33
CA MET A 1 -2.67 -15.19 -39.48
C MET A 1 -2.03 -15.19 -38.12
N ALA A 2 -1.56 -14.03 -37.66
CA ALA A 2 -0.82 -13.92 -36.41
C ALA A 2 -1.78 -14.13 -35.23
N ALA A 3 -1.42 -15.05 -34.34
CA ALA A 3 -2.08 -15.22 -33.06
C ALA A 3 -1.81 -13.97 -32.22
N THR A 4 -2.86 -13.23 -31.90
CA THR A 4 -2.81 -12.14 -30.94
C THR A 4 -2.55 -12.75 -29.56
N ALA A 5 -1.44 -12.37 -28.94
CA ALA A 5 -1.20 -12.66 -27.54
C ALA A 5 -2.34 -12.05 -26.72
N ASP A 6 -2.99 -12.88 -25.92
CA ASP A 6 -3.83 -12.44 -24.81
C ASP A 6 -2.87 -11.84 -23.75
N ALA A 7 -2.50 -10.58 -23.97
CA ALA A 7 -1.87 -9.78 -22.94
C ALA A 7 -3.03 -9.31 -22.05
N GLY A 8 -3.13 -9.89 -20.85
CA GLY A 8 -4.09 -9.48 -19.84
C GLY A 8 -4.17 -7.96 -19.77
N ASP A 9 -5.40 -7.44 -19.73
CA ASP A 9 -5.73 -6.01 -19.85
C ASP A 9 -4.85 -5.17 -18.92
N VAL A 10 -3.79 -4.56 -19.47
CA VAL A 10 -2.87 -3.72 -18.72
C VAL A 10 -3.53 -2.36 -18.62
N ASP A 11 -3.92 -1.94 -17.40
CA ASP A 11 -4.53 -0.63 -17.21
C ASP A 11 -3.44 0.45 -17.18
N LEU A 12 -3.02 0.86 -18.37
CA LEU A 12 -2.04 1.91 -18.60
C LEU A 12 -2.46 3.25 -17.98
N ALA A 13 -3.77 3.52 -17.86
CA ALA A 13 -4.27 4.78 -17.28
C ALA A 13 -4.16 4.75 -15.75
N ALA A 14 -4.44 3.62 -15.12
CA ALA A 14 -4.24 3.43 -13.68
C ALA A 14 -2.75 3.40 -13.32
N LEU A 15 -1.91 2.74 -14.12
CA LEU A 15 -0.45 2.76 -13.93
C LEU A 15 0.13 4.18 -14.05
N ALA A 16 -0.38 5.02 -14.96
CA ALA A 16 0.06 6.41 -15.12
C ALA A 16 -0.32 7.32 -13.95
N GLN A 17 -1.28 6.90 -13.10
CA GLN A 17 -1.70 7.64 -11.91
C GLN A 17 -0.90 7.26 -10.65
N LEU A 18 -0.11 6.17 -10.69
CA LEU A 18 0.77 5.81 -9.59
C LEU A 18 1.92 6.81 -9.49
N ASP A 19 2.01 7.50 -8.36
CA ASP A 19 3.18 8.34 -8.07
C ASP A 19 4.28 7.57 -7.30
N ASP A 20 5.44 8.19 -7.11
CA ASP A 20 6.59 7.58 -6.42
C ASP A 20 6.24 7.03 -5.04
N ARG A 21 5.26 7.61 -4.34
CA ARG A 21 4.80 7.12 -3.03
C ARG A 21 3.88 5.93 -3.14
N ASP A 22 3.11 5.79 -4.21
CA ASP A 22 2.38 4.56 -4.50
C ASP A 22 3.35 3.44 -4.80
N VAL A 23 4.33 3.68 -5.66
CA VAL A 23 5.36 2.68 -5.98
C VAL A 23 6.09 2.25 -4.72
N LYS A 24 6.50 3.19 -3.86
CA LYS A 24 7.14 2.85 -2.58
C LYS A 24 6.21 2.15 -1.61
N ALA A 25 4.94 2.55 -1.57
CA ALA A 25 3.94 1.87 -0.77
C ALA A 25 3.73 0.44 -1.27
N LEU A 26 3.84 0.15 -2.57
CA LEU A 26 3.65 -1.20 -3.10
C LEU A 26 4.91 -2.08 -2.93
N THR A 27 6.11 -1.52 -3.12
CA THR A 27 7.35 -2.29 -3.32
C THR A 27 8.32 -2.29 -2.14
N GLU A 28 8.29 -1.29 -1.25
CA GLU A 28 9.22 -1.28 -0.12
C GLU A 28 8.81 -2.28 0.98
N PRO A 29 9.77 -2.90 1.68
CA PRO A 29 9.47 -3.78 2.80
C PRO A 29 8.84 -3.00 3.96
N MET A 30 7.62 -3.37 4.35
CA MET A 30 6.95 -2.82 5.53
C MET A 30 6.16 -3.89 6.28
N ASP A 31 6.45 -4.05 7.56
CA ASP A 31 5.73 -4.95 8.44
C ASP A 31 4.61 -4.21 9.15
N ILE A 32 3.43 -4.81 9.23
CA ILE A 32 2.23 -4.16 9.76
C ILE A 32 1.66 -5.00 10.89
N TYR A 33 1.47 -4.36 12.04
CA TYR A 33 0.97 -4.99 13.24
C TYR A 33 -0.27 -4.24 13.72
N ALA A 34 -1.42 -4.91 13.67
CA ALA A 34 -2.67 -4.38 14.23
C ALA A 34 -2.63 -4.39 15.77
N ASP A 35 -2.08 -5.45 16.37
CA ASP A 35 -2.04 -5.69 17.80
C ASP A 35 -0.73 -5.24 18.49
N ASP A 36 -0.10 -4.16 17.99
CA ASP A 36 1.12 -3.63 18.62
C ASP A 36 0.80 -3.03 20.01
N PRO A 37 1.61 -3.27 21.05
CA PRO A 37 1.35 -2.74 22.39
C PRO A 37 1.36 -1.21 22.48
N ALA A 38 1.87 -0.50 21.46
CA ALA A 38 1.82 0.95 21.38
C ALA A 38 0.65 1.50 20.55
N THR A 39 -0.19 0.65 19.96
CA THR A 39 -1.40 1.05 19.22
C THR A 39 -2.64 0.93 20.09
N ARG A 40 -3.72 1.54 19.61
CA ARG A 40 -5.09 1.42 20.12
C ARG A 40 -5.94 0.70 19.08
N ASP A 41 -7.20 0.38 19.39
CA ASP A 41 -8.12 -0.35 18.52
C ASP A 41 -8.22 0.21 17.09
N GLU A 42 -8.10 1.53 16.93
CA GLU A 42 -8.19 2.23 15.64
C GLU A 42 -6.82 2.59 15.04
N GLN A 43 -5.74 2.02 15.56
CA GLN A 43 -4.38 2.33 15.16
C GLN A 43 -3.60 1.08 14.78
N VAL A 44 -2.72 1.21 13.80
CA VAL A 44 -1.83 0.14 13.34
C VAL A 44 -0.38 0.61 13.38
N ALA A 45 0.52 -0.28 13.78
CA ALA A 45 1.94 0.00 13.77
C ALA A 45 2.52 -0.50 12.44
N VAL A 46 3.30 0.36 11.79
CA VAL A 46 4.03 0.04 10.57
C VAL A 46 5.51 0.17 10.86
N TYR A 47 6.24 -0.91 10.68
CA TYR A 47 7.69 -0.93 10.76
C TYR A 47 8.25 -0.82 9.35
N ASN A 48 9.09 0.18 9.14
CA ASN A 48 9.77 0.40 7.87
C ASN A 48 11.25 0.71 8.17
N HIS A 49 12.15 -0.09 7.60
CA HIS A 49 13.60 -0.02 7.84
C HIS A 49 13.98 0.08 9.34
N GLY A 50 13.31 -0.71 10.19
CA GLY A 50 13.56 -0.73 11.64
C GLY A 50 13.03 0.47 12.42
N THR A 51 12.30 1.39 11.77
CA THR A 51 11.60 2.49 12.44
C THR A 51 10.12 2.18 12.52
N ARG A 52 9.56 2.28 13.72
CA ARG A 52 8.12 2.15 13.96
C ARG A 52 7.40 3.47 13.72
N TYR A 53 6.35 3.42 12.95
CA TYR A 53 5.37 4.49 12.77
C TYR A 53 3.99 3.99 13.19
N VAL A 54 3.14 4.89 13.65
CA VAL A 54 1.76 4.57 14.04
C VAL A 54 0.84 5.28 13.08
N ILE A 55 -0.13 4.54 12.56
CA ILE A 55 -1.17 5.06 11.68
C ILE A 55 -2.49 5.01 12.42
N ASP A 56 -3.19 6.13 12.43
CA ASP A 56 -4.58 6.21 12.85
C ASP A 56 -5.49 5.95 11.63
N LEU A 57 -6.28 4.88 11.69
CA LEU A 57 -7.15 4.44 10.60
C LEU A 57 -8.37 5.35 10.42
N VAL A 58 -8.80 6.05 11.47
CA VAL A 58 -9.98 6.93 11.45
C VAL A 58 -9.60 8.30 10.93
N ALA A 59 -8.49 8.86 11.41
CA ALA A 59 -7.96 10.14 10.94
C ALA A 59 -7.13 10.00 9.65
N GLU A 60 -6.86 8.78 9.20
CA GLU A 60 -5.95 8.43 8.10
C GLU A 60 -4.59 9.14 8.22
N THR A 61 -4.08 9.28 9.45
CA THR A 61 -2.83 10.00 9.75
C THR A 61 -1.72 9.03 10.13
N CYS A 62 -0.49 9.33 9.73
CA CYS A 62 0.71 8.61 10.18
C CYS A 62 1.60 9.54 11.01
N THR A 63 2.28 8.98 12.02
CA THR A 63 3.27 9.70 12.82
C THR A 63 4.61 9.92 12.12
N CYS A 64 4.76 9.49 10.86
CA CYS A 64 6.00 9.66 10.12
C CYS A 64 6.25 11.12 9.71
N PRO A 65 7.52 11.53 9.55
CA PRO A 65 7.85 12.89 9.14
C PRO A 65 7.26 13.27 7.79
N ASP A 66 7.14 12.32 6.85
CA ASP A 66 6.63 12.60 5.51
C ASP A 66 5.16 13.08 5.57
N MET A 67 4.36 12.50 6.46
CA MET A 67 2.97 12.92 6.68
C MET A 67 2.90 14.36 7.20
N LEU A 68 3.77 14.74 8.14
CA LEU A 68 3.79 16.09 8.69
C LEU A 68 4.06 17.18 7.63
N HIS A 69 4.91 16.88 6.65
CA HIS A 69 5.35 17.86 5.65
C HIS A 69 4.47 17.92 4.40
N ARG A 70 3.64 16.89 4.14
CA ARG A 70 2.95 16.70 2.84
C ARG A 70 1.43 16.63 2.95
N ARG A 71 0.85 16.86 4.12
CA ARG A 71 -0.60 17.09 4.25
C ARG A 71 -1.00 18.42 3.60
N PRO A 72 -2.15 18.50 2.92
CA PRO A 72 -3.16 17.44 2.73
C PRO A 72 -2.97 16.57 1.48
N ASP A 73 -2.32 17.05 0.41
CA ASP A 73 -2.39 16.44 -0.93
C ASP A 73 -1.48 15.22 -1.15
N GLY A 74 -0.33 15.14 -0.47
CA GLY A 74 0.70 14.13 -0.78
C GLY A 74 0.66 12.87 0.07
N GLY A 75 0.11 12.98 1.29
CA GLY A 75 0.10 11.90 2.29
C GLY A 75 1.50 11.31 2.55
N CYS A 76 1.53 10.09 3.08
CA CYS A 76 2.77 9.32 3.20
C CYS A 76 2.59 7.92 2.62
N LYS A 77 3.70 7.28 2.25
CA LYS A 77 3.70 5.90 1.75
C LYS A 77 3.08 4.91 2.74
N HIS A 78 3.21 5.14 4.05
CA HIS A 78 2.68 4.22 5.07
C HIS A 78 1.15 4.19 5.08
N CYS A 79 0.48 5.34 4.98
CA CYS A 79 -0.97 5.39 4.87
C CYS A 79 -1.45 4.75 3.57
N ARG A 80 -0.76 5.00 2.45
CA ARG A 80 -1.10 4.40 1.16
C ARG A 80 -0.98 2.87 1.20
N ARG A 81 0.05 2.32 1.86
CA ARG A 81 0.18 0.87 2.11
C ARG A 81 -1.07 0.32 2.79
N ILE A 82 -1.58 0.98 3.83
CA ILE A 82 -2.82 0.56 4.50
C ILE A 82 -4.03 0.67 3.58
N GLN A 83 -4.15 1.75 2.79
CA GLN A 83 -5.24 1.91 1.83
C GLN A 83 -5.26 0.80 0.79
N PHE A 84 -4.08 0.37 0.28
CA PHE A 84 -3.97 -0.78 -0.61
C PHE A 84 -4.42 -2.08 0.07
N LEU A 85 -4.00 -2.31 1.33
CA LEU A 85 -4.38 -3.51 2.09
C LEU A 85 -5.88 -3.58 2.38
N ARG A 86 -6.50 -2.44 2.67
CA ARG A 86 -7.94 -2.35 2.93
C ARG A 86 -8.79 -2.35 1.65
N GLY A 87 -8.16 -2.32 0.47
CA GLY A 87 -8.85 -2.17 -0.82
C GLY A 87 -9.47 -0.78 -1.02
N GLU A 88 -9.11 0.21 -0.21
CA GLU A 88 -9.54 1.62 -0.39
C GLU A 88 -8.84 2.27 -1.58
N ARG A 89 -7.66 1.74 -1.93
CA ARG A 89 -6.92 2.08 -3.14
C ARG A 89 -6.68 0.81 -3.94
N GLU A 90 -7.09 0.83 -5.20
CA GLU A 90 -6.95 -0.31 -6.10
C GLU A 90 -5.51 -0.43 -6.60
N ILE A 91 -5.02 -1.68 -6.72
CA ILE A 91 -3.73 -1.99 -7.34
C ILE A 91 -3.99 -2.18 -8.83
N PRO A 92 -3.38 -1.35 -9.72
CA PRO A 92 -3.63 -1.44 -11.14
C PRO A 92 -3.30 -2.81 -11.74
N ALA A 93 -4.13 -3.27 -12.68
CA ALA A 93 -3.82 -4.44 -13.48
C ALA A 93 -2.55 -4.17 -14.31
N GLY A 94 -1.54 -5.05 -14.16
CA GLY A 94 -0.23 -4.89 -14.79
C GLY A 94 0.91 -4.48 -13.85
N VAL A 95 0.62 -4.24 -12.55
CA VAL A 95 1.67 -4.23 -11.53
C VAL A 95 2.27 -5.63 -11.42
N ASP A 96 3.60 -5.71 -11.45
CA ASP A 96 4.32 -6.97 -11.26
C ASP A 96 4.11 -7.48 -9.81
N PRO A 97 3.41 -8.60 -9.60
CA PRO A 97 3.18 -9.12 -8.25
C PRO A 97 4.49 -9.48 -7.56
N ASP A 98 5.53 -9.90 -8.30
CA ASP A 98 6.85 -10.22 -7.74
C ASP A 98 7.59 -8.97 -7.21
N ALA A 99 7.24 -7.79 -7.71
CA ALA A 99 7.78 -6.52 -7.23
C ALA A 99 7.06 -5.98 -5.98
N LEU A 100 5.86 -6.50 -5.67
CA LEU A 100 5.16 -6.16 -4.44
C LEU A 100 5.92 -6.67 -3.22
N ASP A 101 5.80 -5.93 -2.13
CA ASP A 101 6.24 -6.41 -0.83
C ASP A 101 5.56 -7.73 -0.46
N GLU A 102 6.30 -8.64 0.18
CA GLU A 102 5.84 -9.99 0.53
C GLU A 102 4.58 -9.94 1.41
N THR A 103 4.64 -9.16 2.49
CA THR A 103 3.51 -8.96 3.42
C THR A 103 2.27 -8.41 2.70
N LEU A 104 2.48 -7.51 1.74
CA LEU A 104 1.39 -6.94 0.95
C LEU A 104 0.78 -7.99 0.01
N ARG A 105 1.61 -8.78 -0.67
CA ARG A 105 1.18 -9.84 -1.58
C ARG A 105 0.33 -10.87 -0.85
N GLU A 106 0.83 -11.38 0.27
CA GLU A 106 0.12 -12.36 1.11
C GLU A 106 -1.27 -11.87 1.54
N HIS A 107 -1.39 -10.58 1.88
CA HIS A 107 -2.66 -10.01 2.31
C HIS A 107 -3.69 -9.86 1.17
N ILE A 108 -3.23 -9.55 -0.04
CA ILE A 108 -4.10 -9.44 -1.23
C ILE A 108 -4.61 -10.83 -1.63
N ASP A 109 -3.74 -11.84 -1.57
CA ASP A 109 -4.10 -13.22 -1.91
C ASP A 109 -5.09 -13.85 -0.91
N ASP A 110 -5.01 -13.50 0.38
CA ASP A 110 -5.98 -13.92 1.40
C ASP A 110 -7.32 -13.16 1.33
N GLY A 111 -7.34 -12.03 0.62
CA GLY A 111 -8.51 -11.13 0.48
C GLY A 111 -9.46 -11.45 -0.66
N GLY A 112 -9.13 -12.42 -1.52
CA GLY A 112 -9.86 -12.74 -2.76
C GLY A 112 -11.22 -13.46 -2.60
N ASP A 113 -11.69 -13.72 -1.38
CA ASP A 113 -12.95 -14.45 -1.11
C ASP A 113 -13.79 -13.71 -0.06
N ARG A 114 -14.37 -12.54 -0.40
CA ARG A 114 -15.48 -11.92 0.36
C ARG A 114 -16.46 -11.17 -0.55
#